data_AF-A0A7S1H3D1-F1
#
_entry.id   AF-A0A7S1H3D1-F1
#
_cell.length_a   1.000
_cell.length_b   1.000
_cell.length_c   1.000
_cell.angle_alpha   90.00
_cell.angle_beta   90.00
_cell.angle_gamma   90.00
#
_symmetry.space_group_name_H-M   'P 1'
#
loop_
_entity.id
_entity.type
_entity.pdbx_description
1 polymer ?
#
loop_
_entity_poly.entity_id
_entity_poly.type
_entity_poly.pdbx_seq_one_letter_code
_entity_poly.pdbx_strand_id
1 'polypeptide(L)'
;HYASKGVVLASGGLAGIYQHSTNPPGFNALGSSVAMACRAGVETKDLEYVQFHPTALNIPNEARFLLTEALRGEGAILRNCYGEAFAKNFHPDGELAPRDIVARGGFEEAQRTGADVRLDITHRDADWLYQRFPTISDYVQTRGFDLAKDSLPITPAAHYTCGGVSTDLNGCTSLPNLYAAGEAARTGLHD
;
A
#
# COMPACT_ATOMS: atom_id res chain seq x y z
N HIS A 1 -35.88 -0.30 -2.69
CA HIS A 1 -35.44 -0.74 -4.03
C HIS A 1 -34.97 0.48 -4.81
N TYR A 2 -33.75 0.44 -5.36
CA TYR A 2 -33.25 1.48 -6.25
C TYR A 2 -33.37 0.99 -7.69
N ALA A 3 -34.03 1.75 -8.56
CA ALA A 3 -34.09 1.49 -9.99
C ALA A 3 -33.28 2.55 -10.72
N SER A 4 -32.48 2.14 -11.70
CA SER A 4 -31.63 3.03 -12.47
C SER A 4 -31.57 2.56 -13.93
N LYS A 5 -31.26 3.50 -14.83
CA LYS A 5 -30.94 3.20 -16.24
C LYS A 5 -29.51 2.71 -16.42
N GLY A 6 -28.64 2.90 -15.42
CA GLY A 6 -27.26 2.40 -15.41
C GLY A 6 -26.62 2.49 -14.04
N VAL A 7 -25.63 1.64 -13.78
CA VAL A 7 -24.95 1.52 -12.49
C VAL A 7 -23.45 1.56 -12.70
N VAL A 8 -22.74 2.37 -11.92
CA VAL A 8 -21.27 2.42 -11.93
C VAL A 8 -20.75 1.81 -10.63
N LEU A 9 -19.88 0.81 -10.76
CA LEU A 9 -19.13 0.22 -9.67
C LEU A 9 -17.84 1.02 -9.45
N ALA A 10 -17.75 1.72 -8.32
CA ALA A 10 -16.63 2.61 -7.99
C ALA A 10 -16.24 2.53 -6.51
N SER A 11 -16.33 1.34 -5.91
CA SER A 11 -16.14 1.15 -4.46
C SER A 11 -14.67 0.97 -4.03
N GLY A 12 -13.70 1.35 -4.86
CA GLY A 12 -12.28 1.04 -4.68
C GLY A 12 -11.96 -0.46 -4.85
N GLY A 13 -10.72 -0.83 -4.52
CA GLY A 13 -10.20 -2.19 -4.68
C GLY A 13 -10.57 -3.18 -3.58
N LEU A 14 -9.68 -4.13 -3.34
CA LEU A 14 -9.81 -5.21 -2.34
C LEU A 14 -8.64 -5.29 -1.35
N ALA A 15 -7.67 -4.38 -1.43
CA ALA A 15 -6.49 -4.39 -0.55
C ALA A 15 -6.83 -4.23 0.95
N GLY A 16 -8.06 -3.82 1.31
CA GLY A 16 -8.55 -3.74 2.69
C GLY A 16 -8.81 -5.09 3.36
N ILE A 17 -8.83 -6.21 2.61
CA ILE A 17 -9.04 -7.55 3.20
C ILE A 17 -7.78 -8.13 3.86
N TYR A 18 -6.63 -7.52 3.64
CA TYR A 18 -5.35 -7.97 4.20
C TYR A 18 -5.15 -7.49 5.63
N GLN A 19 -4.48 -8.31 6.46
CA GLN A 19 -4.15 -7.96 7.85
C GLN A 19 -3.37 -6.65 7.97
N HIS A 20 -2.44 -6.40 7.04
CA HIS A 20 -1.75 -5.13 6.92
C HIS A 20 -2.20 -4.46 5.63
N SER A 21 -2.93 -3.34 5.77
CA SER A 21 -3.42 -2.54 4.66
C SER A 21 -3.27 -1.05 4.98
N THR A 22 -2.87 -0.28 4.00
CA THR A 22 -2.85 1.20 4.11
C THR A 22 -4.21 1.82 3.82
N ASN A 23 -5.19 1.01 3.43
CA ASN A 23 -6.54 1.48 3.16
C ASN A 23 -7.20 1.92 4.47
N PRO A 24 -8.00 3.01 4.47
CA PRO A 24 -8.65 3.48 5.69
C PRO A 24 -9.52 2.39 6.31
N PRO A 25 -9.53 2.23 7.64
CA PRO A 25 -10.33 1.21 8.30
C PRO A 25 -11.83 1.39 8.03
N GLY A 26 -12.60 0.30 8.14
CA GLY A 26 -14.04 0.29 7.90
C GLY A 26 -14.41 -0.31 6.54
N PHE A 27 -15.36 0.30 5.82
CA PHE A 27 -15.95 -0.23 4.58
C PHE A 27 -15.22 0.20 3.30
N ASN A 28 -13.90 0.38 3.35
CA ASN A 28 -13.10 0.80 2.20
C ASN A 28 -12.29 -0.36 1.64
N ALA A 29 -12.16 -0.41 0.31
CA ALA A 29 -11.35 -1.40 -0.40
C ALA A 29 -11.62 -2.86 0.05
N LEU A 30 -12.89 -3.21 0.32
CA LEU A 30 -13.30 -4.56 0.72
C LEU A 30 -13.70 -5.45 -0.46
N GLY A 31 -13.46 -5.00 -1.70
CA GLY A 31 -13.83 -5.74 -2.91
C GLY A 31 -15.34 -5.78 -3.19
N SER A 32 -16.12 -4.84 -2.67
CA SER A 32 -17.59 -4.82 -2.86
C SER A 32 -18.00 -4.79 -4.33
N SER A 33 -17.30 -3.99 -5.16
CA SER A 33 -17.53 -3.93 -6.61
C SER A 33 -17.22 -5.26 -7.30
N VAL A 34 -16.06 -5.85 -6.99
CA VAL A 34 -15.67 -7.18 -7.50
C VAL A 34 -16.71 -8.22 -7.11
N ALA A 35 -17.12 -8.25 -5.84
CA ALA A 35 -18.11 -9.21 -5.35
C ALA A 35 -19.49 -9.04 -6.00
N MET A 36 -19.93 -7.80 -6.25
CA MET A 36 -21.17 -7.51 -6.97
C MET A 36 -21.09 -7.95 -8.43
N ALA A 37 -19.99 -7.65 -9.11
CA ALA A 37 -19.75 -8.05 -10.50
C ALA A 37 -19.75 -9.58 -10.64
N CYS A 38 -19.01 -10.30 -9.79
CA CYS A 38 -19.00 -11.77 -9.81
C CYS A 38 -20.40 -12.37 -9.63
N ARG A 39 -21.20 -11.83 -8.69
CA ARG A 39 -22.59 -12.29 -8.49
C ARG A 39 -23.51 -11.98 -9.67
N ALA A 40 -23.20 -10.93 -10.42
CA ALA A 40 -23.92 -10.54 -11.64
C ALA A 40 -23.43 -11.30 -12.89
N GLY A 41 -22.46 -12.22 -12.76
CA GLY A 41 -21.89 -12.96 -13.88
C GLY A 41 -20.92 -12.16 -14.76
N VAL A 42 -20.43 -11.03 -14.24
CA VAL A 42 -19.46 -10.17 -14.92
C VAL A 42 -18.04 -10.65 -14.63
N GLU A 43 -17.22 -10.66 -15.67
CA GLU A 43 -15.83 -11.12 -15.59
C GLU A 43 -14.98 -10.19 -14.70
N THR A 44 -14.15 -10.79 -13.85
CA THR A 44 -13.12 -10.09 -13.07
C THR A 44 -11.76 -10.69 -13.41
N LYS A 45 -10.70 -9.88 -13.36
CA LYS A 45 -9.35 -10.27 -13.80
C LYS A 45 -8.29 -9.75 -12.84
N ASP A 46 -7.16 -10.44 -12.82
CA ASP A 46 -5.90 -9.97 -12.23
C ASP A 46 -6.01 -9.65 -10.72
N LEU A 47 -6.94 -10.30 -10.03
CA LEU A 47 -7.19 -10.08 -8.60
C LEU A 47 -6.04 -10.56 -7.72
N GLU A 48 -5.16 -11.41 -8.26
CA GLU A 48 -3.89 -11.81 -7.65
C GLU A 48 -2.85 -10.68 -7.62
N TYR A 49 -2.99 -9.66 -8.48
CA TYR A 49 -2.06 -8.53 -8.55
C TYR A 49 -2.45 -7.44 -7.57
N VAL A 50 -2.09 -7.67 -6.31
CA VAL A 50 -2.20 -6.69 -5.23
C VAL A 50 -0.82 -6.08 -4.97
N GLN A 51 -0.72 -4.76 -5.11
CA GLN A 51 0.51 -4.04 -4.79
C GLN A 51 0.65 -3.84 -3.29
N PHE A 52 1.81 -4.22 -2.76
CA PHE A 52 2.19 -3.96 -1.37
C PHE A 52 3.12 -2.75 -1.30
N HIS A 53 2.82 -1.82 -0.40
CA HIS A 53 3.71 -0.73 -0.06
C HIS A 53 4.75 -1.22 0.98
N PRO A 54 6.06 -0.99 0.77
CA PRO A 54 7.10 -1.58 1.61
C PRO A 54 7.20 -0.95 3.00
N THR A 55 6.87 0.33 3.13
CA THR A 55 7.16 1.15 4.31
C THR A 55 5.88 1.67 4.97
N ALA A 56 4.99 0.78 5.42
CA ALA A 56 3.84 1.18 6.20
C ALA A 56 4.17 1.13 7.71
N LEU A 57 3.86 2.19 8.45
CA LEU A 57 4.15 2.30 9.87
C LEU A 57 3.42 1.20 10.66
N ASN A 58 4.17 0.43 11.45
CA ASN A 58 3.65 -0.71 12.19
C ASN A 58 3.52 -0.38 13.68
N ILE A 59 2.44 0.30 14.03
CA ILE A 59 2.08 0.54 15.44
C ILE A 59 0.92 -0.41 15.82
N PRO A 60 1.01 -1.09 16.99
CA PRO A 60 -0.07 -1.95 17.46
C PRO A 60 -1.41 -1.20 17.54
N ASN A 61 -2.48 -1.85 17.09
CA ASN A 61 -3.85 -1.33 17.15
C ASN A 61 -4.13 -0.03 16.36
N GLU A 62 -3.24 0.36 15.44
CA GLU A 62 -3.44 1.50 14.55
C GLU A 62 -3.54 1.11 13.09
N ALA A 63 -4.24 1.93 12.29
CA ALA A 63 -4.23 1.79 10.83
C ALA A 63 -2.81 1.97 10.30
N ARG A 64 -2.46 1.25 9.22
CA ARG A 64 -1.10 1.31 8.66
C ARG A 64 -0.92 2.61 7.89
N PHE A 65 -0.35 3.61 8.56
CA PHE A 65 0.00 4.87 7.94
C PHE A 65 1.15 4.69 6.95
N LEU A 66 0.99 5.23 5.75
CA LEU A 66 1.98 5.10 4.70
C LEU A 66 3.13 6.09 4.92
N LEU A 67 4.35 5.57 5.13
CA LEU A 67 5.56 6.38 5.07
C LEU A 67 6.01 6.46 3.61
N THR A 68 5.93 7.65 3.01
CA THR A 68 6.12 7.86 1.56
C THR A 68 7.44 7.27 1.05
N GLU A 69 7.43 6.77 -0.18
CA GLU A 69 8.65 6.35 -0.88
C GLU A 69 9.68 7.46 -1.00
N ALA A 70 9.24 8.72 -0.98
CA ALA A 70 10.16 9.86 -1.01
C ALA A 70 11.13 9.82 0.17
N LEU A 71 10.80 9.21 1.32
CA LEU A 71 11.78 9.02 2.41
C LEU A 71 12.95 8.14 1.96
N ARG A 72 12.68 7.03 1.25
CA ARG A 72 13.74 6.18 0.66
C ARG A 72 14.51 6.93 -0.43
N GLY A 73 13.80 7.69 -1.28
CA GLY A 73 14.40 8.58 -2.27
C GLY A 73 15.36 9.62 -1.67
N GLU A 74 15.05 10.07 -0.45
CA GLU A 74 15.88 11.00 0.32
C GLU A 74 16.90 10.28 1.23
N GLY A 75 17.16 9.00 0.99
CA GLY A 75 18.25 8.26 1.63
C GLY A 75 17.89 7.52 2.91
N ALA A 76 16.61 7.39 3.26
CA ALA A 76 16.23 6.52 4.38
C ALA A 76 16.75 5.09 4.17
N ILE A 77 17.27 4.50 5.24
CA ILE A 77 17.90 3.17 5.26
C ILE A 77 16.90 2.18 5.87
N LEU A 78 16.75 1.01 5.25
CA LEU A 78 15.93 -0.07 5.81
C LEU A 78 16.79 -0.98 6.68
N ARG A 79 16.45 -1.07 7.97
CA ARG A 79 17.21 -1.80 8.98
C ARG A 79 16.41 -2.93 9.59
N ASN A 80 17.09 -4.02 9.95
CA ASN A 80 16.49 -5.08 10.76
C ASN A 80 16.52 -4.72 12.26
N CYS A 81 16.03 -5.63 13.11
CA CYS A 81 15.99 -5.44 14.56
C CYS A 81 17.37 -5.38 15.24
N TYR A 82 18.43 -5.79 14.54
CA TYR A 82 19.82 -5.69 14.99
C TYR A 82 20.49 -4.38 14.52
N GLY A 83 19.77 -3.54 13.76
CA GLY A 83 20.28 -2.28 13.22
C GLY A 83 21.05 -2.42 11.90
N GLU A 84 21.10 -3.62 11.31
CA GLU A 84 21.82 -3.88 10.07
C GLU A 84 20.98 -3.46 8.86
N ALA A 85 21.61 -2.80 7.88
CA ALA A 85 20.96 -2.47 6.62
C ALA A 85 20.81 -3.73 5.75
N PHE A 86 19.60 -4.01 5.26
CA PHE A 86 19.34 -5.29 4.57
C PHE A 86 18.90 -5.15 3.11
N ALA A 87 18.44 -3.98 2.65
CA ALA A 87 17.82 -3.84 1.33
C ALA A 87 18.75 -4.30 0.17
N LYS A 88 20.06 -4.04 0.30
CA LYS A 88 21.06 -4.47 -0.69
C LYS A 88 21.29 -5.98 -0.78
N ASN A 89 20.84 -6.74 0.22
CA ASN A 89 20.88 -8.20 0.17
C ASN A 89 19.84 -8.76 -0.82
N PHE A 90 18.82 -7.97 -1.16
CA PHE A 90 17.72 -8.37 -2.04
C PHE A 90 17.82 -7.75 -3.45
N HIS A 91 18.43 -6.57 -3.57
CA HIS A 91 18.60 -5.89 -4.86
C HIS A 91 19.81 -4.93 -4.85
N PRO A 92 20.59 -4.82 -5.93
CA PRO A 92 21.73 -3.88 -5.99
C PRO A 92 21.34 -2.41 -5.73
N ASP A 93 20.16 -1.98 -6.17
CA ASP A 93 19.65 -0.62 -5.94
C ASP A 93 19.17 -0.39 -4.49
N GLY A 94 19.19 -1.41 -3.63
CA GLY A 94 18.85 -1.31 -2.21
C GLY A 94 17.48 -0.69 -1.97
N GLU A 95 17.44 0.40 -1.20
CA GLU A 95 16.22 1.12 -0.84
C GLU A 95 15.51 1.77 -2.03
N LEU A 96 16.17 1.92 -3.18
CA LEU A 96 15.60 2.48 -4.40
C LEU A 96 15.10 1.40 -5.38
N ALA A 97 15.20 0.12 -5.01
CA ALA A 97 14.68 -0.97 -5.82
C ALA A 97 13.15 -0.91 -6.02
N PRO A 98 12.60 -1.64 -7.01
CA PRO A 98 11.16 -1.77 -7.21
C PRO A 98 10.39 -2.13 -5.93
N ARG A 99 9.18 -1.57 -5.79
CA ARG A 99 8.34 -1.68 -4.58
C ARG A 99 8.14 -3.13 -4.13
N ASP A 100 7.85 -4.01 -5.07
CA ASP A 100 7.60 -5.43 -4.85
C ASP A 100 8.84 -6.13 -4.28
N ILE A 101 10.03 -5.80 -4.78
CA ILE A 101 11.30 -6.35 -4.29
C ILE A 101 11.57 -5.87 -2.87
N VAL A 102 11.40 -4.57 -2.60
CA VAL A 102 11.63 -4.00 -1.25
C VAL A 102 10.61 -4.55 -0.25
N ALA A 103 9.34 -4.67 -0.64
CA ALA A 103 8.28 -5.22 0.20
C ALA A 103 8.54 -6.70 0.54
N ARG A 104 8.91 -7.51 -0.46
CA ARG A 104 9.29 -8.92 -0.25
C ARG A 104 10.52 -9.03 0.65
N GLY A 105 11.56 -8.24 0.40
CA GLY A 105 12.78 -8.24 1.22
C GLY A 105 12.53 -7.86 2.68
N GLY A 106 11.67 -6.85 2.92
CA GLY A 106 11.27 -6.47 4.28
C GLY A 106 10.49 -7.58 5.00
N PHE A 107 9.61 -8.28 4.29
CA PHE A 107 8.87 -9.42 4.86
C PHE A 107 9.81 -10.59 5.18
N GLU A 108 10.68 -10.98 4.25
CA GLU A 108 11.63 -12.08 4.44
C GLU A 108 12.60 -11.78 5.58
N GLU A 109 13.10 -10.54 5.69
CA GLU A 109 13.98 -10.12 6.76
C GLU A 109 13.29 -10.13 8.14
N ALA A 110 12.02 -9.69 8.19
CA ALA A 110 11.23 -9.75 9.42
C ALA A 110 10.99 -11.20 9.87
N GLN A 111 10.71 -12.12 8.93
CA GLN A 111 10.59 -13.55 9.23
C GLN A 111 11.89 -14.16 9.71
N ARG A 112 13.01 -13.83 9.06
CA ARG A 112 14.35 -14.32 9.42
C ARG A 112 14.76 -13.91 10.82
N THR A 113 14.43 -12.69 11.23
CA THR A 113 14.85 -12.11 12.52
C THR A 113 13.80 -12.26 13.62
N GLY A 114 12.55 -12.61 13.28
CA GLY A 114 11.45 -12.74 14.22
C GLY A 114 10.95 -11.41 14.78
N ALA A 115 11.24 -10.28 14.10
CA ALA A 115 10.90 -8.94 14.55
C ALA A 115 10.65 -7.99 13.37
N ASP A 116 9.95 -6.88 13.63
CA ASP A 116 9.68 -5.87 12.61
C ASP A 116 10.98 -5.21 12.10
N VAL A 117 11.01 -4.94 10.81
CA VAL A 117 12.04 -4.08 10.19
C VAL A 117 11.72 -2.61 10.43
N ARG A 118 12.71 -1.74 10.22
CA ARG A 118 12.64 -0.30 10.53
C ARG A 118 13.07 0.56 9.36
N LEU A 119 12.47 1.75 9.24
CA LEU A 119 12.93 2.83 8.36
C LEU A 119 13.72 3.84 9.19
N ASP A 120 14.95 4.14 8.78
CA ASP A 120 15.85 5.05 9.48
C ASP A 120 16.32 6.17 8.55
N ILE A 121 15.91 7.42 8.83
CA ILE A 121 16.38 8.62 8.13
C ILE A 121 17.10 9.61 9.08
N THR A 122 17.50 9.14 10.26
CA THR A 122 18.07 9.96 11.36
C THR A 122 19.40 10.63 11.01
N HIS A 123 20.06 10.20 9.92
CA HIS A 123 21.28 10.81 9.41
C HIS A 123 21.03 12.15 8.68
N ARG A 124 19.77 12.50 8.37
CA ARG A 124 19.41 13.77 7.74
C ARG A 124 19.26 14.87 8.79
N ASP A 125 19.42 16.11 8.35
CA ASP A 125 19.19 17.30 9.18
C ASP A 125 17.73 17.35 9.65
N ALA A 126 17.55 17.66 10.94
CA ALA A 126 16.24 17.62 11.59
C ALA A 126 15.29 18.69 11.05
N ASP A 127 15.75 19.94 10.93
CA ASP A 127 14.94 21.05 10.44
C ASP A 127 14.52 20.81 8.99
N TRP A 128 15.41 20.29 8.17
CA TRP A 128 15.10 19.88 6.81
C TRP A 128 14.03 18.77 6.77
N LEU A 129 14.13 17.74 7.62
CA LEU A 129 13.14 16.67 7.67
C LEU A 129 11.75 17.19 8.05
N TYR A 130 11.66 18.03 9.08
CA TYR A 130 10.38 18.60 9.54
C TYR A 130 9.76 19.51 8.48
N GLN A 131 10.57 20.26 7.72
CA GLN A 131 10.08 21.10 6.64
C GLN A 131 9.66 20.28 5.40
N ARG A 132 10.40 19.22 5.07
CA ARG A 132 10.14 18.41 3.87
C ARG A 132 8.98 17.44 4.04
N PHE A 133 8.81 16.89 5.24
CA PHE A 133 7.81 15.87 5.57
C PHE A 133 6.92 16.23 6.77
N PRO A 134 6.34 17.44 6.84
CA PRO A 134 5.65 17.94 8.03
C PRO A 134 4.51 17.01 8.47
N THR A 135 3.72 16.51 7.52
CA THR A 135 2.62 15.57 7.82
C THR A 135 3.11 14.27 8.45
N ILE A 136 4.25 13.73 8.00
CA ILE A 136 4.81 12.51 8.56
C ILE A 136 5.41 12.81 9.93
N SER A 137 6.17 13.89 10.06
CA SER A 137 6.76 14.34 11.32
C SER A 137 5.71 14.53 12.40
N ASP A 138 4.64 15.26 12.12
CA ASP A 138 3.54 15.48 13.06
C ASP A 138 2.84 14.16 13.42
N TYR A 139 2.59 13.32 12.40
CA TYR A 139 1.92 12.03 12.60
C TYR A 139 2.73 11.12 13.54
N VAL A 140 4.03 10.97 13.33
CA VAL A 140 4.86 10.09 14.18
C VAL A 140 5.15 10.72 15.55
N GLN A 141 5.25 12.05 15.63
CA GLN A 141 5.44 12.77 16.90
C GLN A 141 4.27 12.56 17.85
N THR A 142 3.04 12.60 17.36
CA THR A 142 1.85 12.31 18.19
C THR A 142 1.79 10.87 18.70
N ARG A 143 2.68 9.99 18.21
CA ARG A 143 2.84 8.59 18.63
C ARG A 143 4.13 8.32 19.41
N GLY A 144 4.84 9.39 19.79
CA GLY A 144 6.06 9.30 20.60
C GLY A 144 7.33 8.97 19.82
N PHE A 145 7.33 9.13 18.49
CA PHE A 145 8.53 9.02 17.67
C PHE A 145 8.94 10.37 17.09
N ASP A 146 10.22 10.61 16.96
CA ASP A 146 10.78 11.76 16.25
C ASP A 146 11.44 11.28 14.96
N LEU A 147 10.92 11.72 13.81
CA LEU A 147 11.42 11.31 12.48
C LEU A 147 12.93 11.54 12.31
N ALA A 148 13.51 12.53 13.01
CA ALA A 148 14.92 12.86 12.93
C ALA A 148 15.80 12.13 13.96
N LYS A 149 15.22 11.45 14.95
CA LYS A 149 15.97 10.80 16.05
C LYS A 149 15.70 9.31 16.18
N ASP A 150 14.55 8.86 15.75
CA ASP A 150 14.09 7.49 15.90
C ASP A 150 14.01 6.79 14.54
N SER A 151 14.45 5.53 14.51
CA SER A 151 14.06 4.62 13.44
C SER A 151 12.60 4.21 13.65
N LEU A 152 11.79 4.17 12.60
CA LEU A 152 10.36 3.89 12.68
C LEU A 152 10.07 2.42 12.37
N PRO A 153 9.27 1.69 13.18
CA PRO A 153 8.89 0.31 12.86
C PRO A 153 7.98 0.29 11.63
N ILE A 154 8.29 -0.56 10.67
CA ILE A 154 7.52 -0.69 9.42
C ILE A 154 7.17 -2.15 9.13
N THR A 155 6.13 -2.35 8.32
CA THR A 155 5.78 -3.63 7.73
C THR A 155 5.26 -3.41 6.30
N PRO A 156 5.48 -4.36 5.38
CA PRO A 156 4.78 -4.35 4.10
C PRO A 156 3.26 -4.40 4.29
N ALA A 157 2.52 -3.59 3.55
CA ALA A 157 1.06 -3.53 3.65
C ALA A 157 0.40 -3.45 2.28
N ALA A 158 -0.71 -4.17 2.08
CA ALA A 158 -1.49 -4.09 0.86
C ALA A 158 -2.00 -2.66 0.65
N HIS A 159 -1.78 -2.13 -0.55
CA HIS A 159 -2.02 -0.72 -0.85
C HIS A 159 -3.03 -0.54 -1.96
N TYR A 160 -2.84 -1.24 -3.08
CA TYR A 160 -3.59 -1.02 -4.30
C TYR A 160 -3.90 -2.34 -5.02
N THR A 161 -5.05 -2.41 -5.67
CA THR A 161 -5.49 -3.55 -6.47
C THR A 161 -5.35 -3.22 -7.95
N CYS A 162 -4.46 -3.92 -8.66
CA CYS A 162 -4.31 -3.73 -10.11
C CYS A 162 -5.44 -4.39 -10.91
N GLY A 163 -5.93 -5.53 -10.41
CA GLY A 163 -7.11 -6.21 -10.94
C GLY A 163 -8.43 -5.58 -10.53
N GLY A 164 -9.53 -6.21 -10.94
CA GLY A 164 -10.87 -5.70 -10.68
C GLY A 164 -11.92 -6.22 -11.65
N VAL A 165 -13.01 -5.45 -11.77
CA VAL A 165 -14.09 -5.71 -12.73
C VAL A 165 -13.62 -5.41 -14.14
N SER A 166 -13.69 -6.39 -15.04
CA SER A 166 -13.23 -6.21 -16.41
C SER A 166 -14.09 -5.18 -17.14
N THR A 167 -13.45 -4.21 -17.76
CA THR A 167 -14.13 -3.21 -18.59
C THR A 167 -13.40 -3.00 -19.92
N ASP A 168 -14.13 -2.48 -20.91
CA ASP A 168 -13.49 -1.81 -22.04
C ASP A 168 -12.94 -0.42 -21.64
N LEU A 169 -12.38 0.31 -22.61
CA LEU A 169 -11.84 1.66 -22.40
C LEU A 169 -12.90 2.72 -22.05
N ASN A 170 -14.18 2.42 -22.26
CA ASN A 170 -15.30 3.28 -21.88
C ASN A 170 -15.86 2.93 -20.48
N GLY A 171 -15.25 1.96 -19.79
CA GLY A 171 -15.73 1.48 -18.49
C GLY A 171 -16.92 0.53 -18.58
N CYS A 172 -17.30 0.06 -19.78
CA CYS A 172 -18.41 -0.86 -19.97
C CYS A 172 -18.01 -2.28 -19.55
N THR A 173 -18.85 -2.92 -18.73
CA THR A 173 -18.70 -4.35 -18.43
C THR A 173 -19.39 -5.22 -19.48
N SER A 174 -19.29 -6.54 -19.36
CA SER A 174 -20.06 -7.49 -20.20
C SER A 174 -21.58 -7.45 -19.94
N LEU A 175 -22.03 -6.86 -18.82
CA LEU A 175 -23.45 -6.72 -18.51
C LEU A 175 -23.95 -5.33 -18.97
N PRO A 176 -24.96 -5.27 -19.86
CA PRO A 176 -25.49 -4.00 -20.33
C PRO A 176 -25.91 -3.07 -19.19
N ASN A 177 -25.55 -1.79 -19.32
CA ASN A 177 -25.82 -0.73 -18.35
C ASN A 177 -25.12 -0.88 -16.99
N LEU A 178 -24.19 -1.83 -16.85
CA LEU A 178 -23.27 -1.91 -15.72
C LEU A 178 -21.86 -1.49 -16.17
N TYR A 179 -21.29 -0.57 -15.40
CA TYR A 179 -19.98 0.02 -15.63
C TYR A 179 -19.09 -0.17 -14.40
N ALA A 180 -17.77 -0.06 -14.55
CA ALA A 180 -16.85 0.05 -13.43
C ALA A 180 -15.81 1.14 -13.70
N ALA A 181 -15.32 1.80 -12.64
CA ALA A 181 -14.32 2.85 -12.73
C ALA A 181 -13.41 2.92 -11.49
N GLY A 182 -12.25 3.54 -11.65
CA GLY A 182 -11.22 3.64 -10.62
C GLY A 182 -10.59 2.28 -10.30
N GLU A 183 -10.09 2.12 -9.07
CA GLU A 183 -9.47 0.86 -8.60
C GLU A 183 -10.45 -0.33 -8.59
N ALA A 184 -11.77 -0.09 -8.68
CA ALA A 184 -12.74 -1.17 -8.81
C ALA A 184 -12.69 -1.85 -10.21
N ALA A 185 -12.11 -1.20 -11.21
CA ALA A 185 -12.08 -1.65 -12.59
C ALA A 185 -10.71 -2.17 -13.00
N ARG A 186 -10.70 -3.14 -13.91
CA ARG A 186 -9.52 -3.65 -14.61
C ARG A 186 -9.62 -3.22 -16.08
N THR A 187 -8.86 -2.20 -16.45
CA THR A 187 -8.86 -1.60 -17.79
C THR A 187 -7.70 -2.05 -18.68
N GLY A 188 -6.68 -2.72 -18.11
CA GLY A 188 -5.43 -3.09 -18.80
C GLY A 188 -4.31 -2.03 -18.70
N LEU A 189 -4.51 -0.96 -17.91
CA LEU A 189 -3.46 0.04 -17.67
C LEU A 189 -2.32 -0.48 -16.77
N HIS A 190 -2.63 -1.42 -15.87
CA HIS A 190 -1.75 -1.92 -14.82
C HIS A 190 -1.31 -3.38 -15.06
N ASP A 191 -1.17 -3.78 -16.33
CA ASP A 191 -0.72 -5.11 -16.76
C ASP A 191 0.77 -5.38 -16.43
#